data_AF-A0A800DQ27-F1
#
_entry.id   AF-A0A800DQ27-F1
#
_cell.length_a   1.000
_cell.length_b   1.000
_cell.length_c   1.000
_cell.angle_alpha   90.00
_cell.angle_beta   90.00
_cell.angle_gamma   90.00
#
_symmetry.space_group_name_H-M   'P 1'
#
loop_
_entity.id
_entity.type
_entity.pdbx_description
1 polymer ?
#
loop_
_entity_poly.entity_id
_entity_poly.type
_entity_poly.pdbx_seq_one_letter_code
_entity_poly.pdbx_strand_id
1 'polypeptide(L)'
;MTSIGNKVSGVGIIGAGRASRDHVYAVKNIPELQLIGVADPDEARRNDFAQRHQCDVYEDYRHLLARGDIHLILAGVPHWLHAPLSIDALNAGKHVMVEKPNVRHAVRLIGGISDELFHSHVTRKAGAPPRREFWLHARQFQ
;
A
#
# COMPACT_ATOMS: atom_id res chain seq x y z
N MET A 1 -22.33 4.06 15.06
CA MET A 1 -22.24 3.68 13.64
C MET A 1 -22.05 4.95 12.83
N THR A 2 -20.80 5.35 12.58
CA THR A 2 -20.51 6.54 11.77
C THR A 2 -20.30 6.07 10.35
N SER A 3 -21.18 6.49 9.44
CA SER A 3 -21.06 6.25 8.01
C SER A 3 -19.75 6.87 7.50
N ILE A 4 -18.86 6.03 6.95
CA ILE A 4 -17.62 6.49 6.31
C ILE A 4 -18.00 6.89 4.89
N GLY A 5 -18.48 8.12 4.72
CA GLY A 5 -18.75 8.66 3.38
C GLY A 5 -17.45 8.77 2.58
N ASN A 6 -17.46 8.30 1.32
CA ASN A 6 -16.59 8.60 0.17
C ASN A 6 -15.31 9.43 0.41
N LYS A 7 -14.45 9.07 1.38
CA LYS A 7 -13.23 9.84 1.66
C LYS A 7 -12.09 9.28 0.83
N VAL A 8 -11.61 10.09 -0.13
CA VAL A 8 -10.41 9.78 -0.89
C VAL A 8 -9.24 9.64 0.08
N SER A 9 -8.60 8.47 0.07
CA SER A 9 -7.45 8.16 0.90
C SER A 9 -6.18 8.43 0.12
N GLY A 10 -5.35 9.33 0.66
CA GLY A 10 -4.03 9.61 0.11
C GLY A 10 -3.09 8.43 0.25
N VAL A 11 -2.40 8.09 -0.84
CA VAL A 11 -1.51 6.93 -0.95
C VAL A 11 -0.07 7.38 -1.17
N GLY A 12 0.83 6.79 -0.39
CA GLY A 12 2.27 6.87 -0.58
C GLY A 12 2.83 5.53 -1.06
N ILE A 13 3.78 5.57 -1.97
CA ILE A 13 4.52 4.38 -2.43
C ILE A 13 5.95 4.47 -1.91
N ILE A 14 6.47 3.39 -1.34
CA ILE A 14 7.88 3.31 -0.95
C ILE A 14 8.55 2.24 -1.82
N GLY A 15 9.57 2.64 -2.56
CA GLY A 15 10.20 1.89 -3.66
C GLY A 15 9.54 2.24 -5.00
N ALA A 16 10.30 2.80 -5.94
CA ALA A 16 9.87 3.16 -7.30
C ALA A 16 10.24 2.07 -8.34
N GLY A 17 10.40 0.82 -7.87
CA GLY A 17 10.82 -0.32 -8.69
C GLY A 17 9.66 -0.99 -9.44
N ARG A 18 9.96 -2.16 -10.05
CA ARG A 18 8.98 -2.93 -10.86
C ARG A 18 7.72 -3.31 -10.10
N ALA A 19 7.84 -3.64 -8.82
CA ALA A 19 6.70 -4.04 -7.97
C ALA A 19 5.66 -2.91 -7.84
N SER A 20 6.08 -1.65 -7.94
CA SER A 20 5.19 -0.50 -7.78
C SER A 20 4.30 -0.22 -8.99
N ARG A 21 4.50 -0.93 -10.11
CA ARG A 21 3.63 -0.84 -11.29
C ARG A 21 2.20 -1.30 -10.96
N ASP A 22 2.07 -2.42 -10.28
CA ASP A 22 0.76 -2.98 -9.91
C ASP A 22 0.09 -2.11 -8.84
N HIS A 23 0.88 -1.52 -7.93
CA HIS A 23 0.41 -0.53 -6.95
C HIS A 23 -0.19 0.70 -7.62
N VAL A 24 0.53 1.32 -8.55
CA VAL A 24 0.04 2.48 -9.30
C VAL A 24 -1.20 2.11 -10.11
N TYR A 25 -1.22 0.94 -10.74
CA TYR A 25 -2.38 0.46 -11.46
C TYR A 25 -3.60 0.35 -10.53
N ALA A 26 -3.45 -0.27 -9.36
CA ALA A 26 -4.54 -0.38 -8.39
C ALA A 26 -5.05 0.99 -7.94
N VAL A 27 -4.14 1.91 -7.58
CA VAL A 27 -4.50 3.27 -7.14
C VAL A 27 -5.28 4.02 -8.23
N LYS A 28 -4.86 3.94 -9.50
CA LYS A 28 -5.54 4.62 -10.61
C LYS A 28 -6.93 4.05 -10.93
N ASN A 29 -7.22 2.82 -10.52
CA ASN A 29 -8.50 2.15 -10.81
C ASN A 29 -9.48 2.17 -9.63
N ILE A 30 -9.09 2.72 -8.48
CA ILE A 30 -9.95 2.85 -7.30
C ILE A 30 -10.19 4.34 -7.09
N PRO A 31 -11.38 4.88 -7.41
CA PRO A 31 -11.68 6.32 -7.32
C PRO A 31 -11.45 6.92 -5.93
N GLU A 32 -11.52 6.10 -4.89
CA GLU A 32 -11.30 6.47 -3.49
C GLU A 32 -9.82 6.55 -3.12
N LEU A 33 -8.88 6.30 -4.03
CA LEU A 33 -7.45 6.40 -3.78
C LEU A 33 -6.81 7.50 -4.63
N GLN A 34 -5.88 8.25 -4.03
CA GLN A 34 -5.08 9.24 -4.73
C GLN A 34 -3.61 9.02 -4.43
N LEU A 35 -2.79 8.86 -5.47
CA LEU A 35 -1.34 8.82 -5.30
C LEU A 35 -0.84 10.23 -4.98
N ILE A 36 -0.22 10.40 -3.81
CA ILE A 36 0.31 11.69 -3.34
C ILE A 36 1.83 11.74 -3.46
N GLY A 37 2.52 10.65 -3.13
CA GLY A 37 3.98 10.66 -3.12
C GLY A 37 4.65 9.31 -3.31
N VAL A 38 5.92 9.37 -3.70
CA VAL A 38 6.82 8.22 -3.82
C VAL A 38 8.12 8.48 -3.05
N ALA A 39 8.66 7.43 -2.43
CA ALA A 39 10.00 7.46 -1.83
C ALA A 39 10.91 6.39 -2.45
N ASP A 40 12.09 6.77 -2.93
CA ASP A 40 13.15 5.84 -3.37
C ASP A 40 14.53 6.51 -3.22
N PRO A 41 15.54 5.82 -2.63
CA PRO A 41 16.88 6.40 -2.50
C PRO A 41 17.55 6.68 -3.85
N ASP A 42 17.15 6.00 -4.92
CA ASP A 42 17.66 6.23 -6.28
C ASP A 42 16.96 7.41 -6.95
N GLU A 43 17.74 8.45 -7.27
CA GLU A 43 17.24 9.70 -7.84
C GLU A 43 16.57 9.54 -9.20
N ALA A 44 17.22 8.79 -10.08
CA ALA A 44 16.70 8.55 -11.42
C ALA A 44 15.36 7.82 -11.34
N ARG A 45 15.24 6.79 -10.49
CA ARG A 45 13.98 6.05 -10.32
C ARG A 45 12.86 6.91 -9.73
N ARG A 46 13.09 7.67 -8.65
CA ARG A 46 12.03 8.49 -8.05
C ARG A 46 11.55 9.60 -8.99
N ASN A 47 12.46 10.26 -9.71
CA ASN A 47 12.12 11.36 -10.61
C ASN A 47 11.35 10.86 -11.84
N ASP A 48 11.79 9.74 -12.43
CA ASP A 48 11.10 9.08 -13.53
C ASP A 48 9.69 8.61 -13.12
N PHE A 49 9.54 8.06 -11.91
CA PHE A 49 8.24 7.67 -11.36
C PHE A 49 7.30 8.87 -11.20
N ALA A 50 7.79 9.96 -10.60
CA ALA A 50 7.00 11.18 -10.40
C ALA A 50 6.64 11.85 -11.72
N GLN A 51 7.51 11.85 -12.72
CA GLN A 51 7.18 12.36 -14.05
C GLN A 51 6.00 11.60 -14.67
N ARG A 52 5.97 10.26 -14.55
CA ARG A 52 4.89 9.42 -15.10
C ARG A 52 3.60 9.47 -14.31
N HIS A 53 3.65 9.80 -13.02
CA HIS A 53 2.54 9.60 -12.10
C HIS A 53 2.09 10.86 -11.37
N GLN A 54 2.80 11.98 -11.56
CA GLN A 54 2.46 13.31 -11.05
C GLN A 54 2.26 13.32 -9.53
N CYS A 55 3.29 12.92 -8.80
CA CYS A 55 3.30 12.83 -7.34
C CYS A 55 4.59 13.41 -6.75
N ASP A 56 4.58 13.75 -5.47
CA ASP A 56 5.74 14.29 -4.76
C ASP A 56 6.83 13.21 -4.58
N VAL A 57 8.09 13.64 -4.53
CA VAL A 57 9.25 12.73 -4.40
C VAL A 57 9.97 12.91 -3.07
N TYR A 58 10.45 11.79 -2.54
CA TYR A 58 11.24 11.74 -1.31
C TYR A 58 12.43 10.79 -1.49
N GLU A 59 13.60 11.20 -0.99
CA GLU A 59 14.76 10.32 -0.91
C GLU A 59 14.64 9.36 0.28
N ASP A 60 14.33 9.89 1.47
CA ASP A 60 14.01 9.11 2.67
C ASP A 60 12.49 8.95 2.81
N TYR A 61 12.03 7.69 2.92
CA TYR A 61 10.61 7.38 3.11
C TYR A 61 10.03 7.91 4.42
N ARG A 62 10.86 8.19 5.43
CA ARG A 62 10.39 8.77 6.71
C ARG A 62 9.77 10.15 6.52
N HIS A 63 10.28 10.93 5.56
CA HIS A 63 9.66 12.21 5.20
C HIS A 63 8.29 12.02 4.54
N LEU A 64 8.12 10.96 3.75
CA LEU A 64 6.82 10.58 3.20
C LEU A 64 5.86 10.12 4.31
N LEU A 65 6.32 9.33 5.28
CA LEU A 65 5.51 8.89 6.43
C LEU A 65 5.05 10.06 7.31
N ALA A 66 5.81 11.13 7.39
CA ALA A 66 5.46 12.33 8.17
C ALA A 66 4.30 13.14 7.56
N ARG A 67 3.90 12.89 6.30
CA ARG A 67 2.83 13.63 5.64
C ARG A 67 1.45 13.33 6.24
N GLY A 68 0.70 14.39 6.57
CA GLY A 68 -0.64 14.27 7.15
C GLY A 68 -1.75 13.87 6.17
N ASP A 69 -1.53 14.06 4.87
CA ASP A 69 -2.48 13.73 3.79
C ASP A 69 -2.31 12.30 3.24
N ILE A 70 -1.22 11.62 3.58
CA ILE A 70 -1.00 10.19 3.26
C ILE A 70 -1.52 9.32 4.40
N HIS A 71 -2.38 8.37 4.06
CA HIS A 71 -3.03 7.47 5.01
C HIS A 71 -2.69 6.00 4.75
N LEU A 72 -2.37 5.64 3.49
CA LEU A 72 -2.01 4.30 3.05
C LEU A 72 -0.63 4.27 2.41
N ILE A 73 0.18 3.28 2.80
CA ILE A 73 1.50 2.99 2.26
C ILE A 73 1.46 1.70 1.47
N LEU A 74 1.93 1.73 0.21
CA LEU A 74 2.15 0.55 -0.61
C LEU A 74 3.65 0.31 -0.75
N ALA A 75 4.14 -0.82 -0.23
CA ALA A 75 5.56 -1.15 -0.24
C ALA A 75 5.94 -1.90 -1.53
N GLY A 76 6.80 -1.27 -2.33
CA GLY A 76 7.49 -1.83 -3.50
C GLY A 76 8.99 -2.02 -3.26
N VAL A 77 9.36 -2.45 -2.04
CA VAL A 77 10.76 -2.58 -1.59
C VAL A 77 11.23 -4.04 -1.55
N PRO A 78 12.56 -4.29 -1.50
CA PRO A 78 13.10 -5.63 -1.27
C PRO A 78 12.62 -6.27 0.05
N HIS A 79 12.59 -7.60 0.09
CA HIS A 79 11.99 -8.38 1.18
C HIS A 79 12.54 -8.06 2.59
N TRP A 80 13.83 -7.76 2.72
CA TRP A 80 14.44 -7.44 4.02
C TRP A 80 13.93 -6.10 4.60
N LEU A 81 13.33 -5.23 3.79
CA LEU A 81 12.76 -3.97 4.25
C LEU A 81 11.28 -4.07 4.64
N HIS A 82 10.60 -5.18 4.34
CA HIS A 82 9.16 -5.32 4.59
C HIS A 82 8.78 -5.12 6.05
N ALA A 83 9.43 -5.83 6.96
CA ALA A 83 9.16 -5.74 8.39
C ALA A 83 9.49 -4.35 8.98
N PRO A 84 10.74 -3.82 8.86
CA PRO A 84 11.06 -2.52 9.45
C PRO A 84 10.23 -1.38 8.87
N LEU A 85 9.98 -1.36 7.56
CA LEU A 85 9.13 -0.35 6.92
C LEU A 85 7.69 -0.42 7.42
N SER A 86 7.14 -1.63 7.58
CA SER A 86 5.78 -1.79 8.09
C SER A 86 5.64 -1.27 9.51
N ILE A 87 6.63 -1.55 10.36
CA ILE A 87 6.67 -1.06 11.75
C ILE A 87 6.71 0.47 11.75
N ASP A 88 7.58 1.08 10.94
CA ASP A 88 7.69 2.54 10.84
C ASP A 88 6.39 3.18 10.35
N ALA A 89 5.75 2.59 9.33
CA ALA A 89 4.48 3.07 8.80
C ALA A 89 3.35 2.98 9.84
N LEU A 90 3.25 1.86 10.57
CA LEU A 90 2.26 1.67 11.63
C LEU A 90 2.49 2.64 12.80
N ASN A 91 3.74 2.85 13.20
CA ASN A 91 4.11 3.82 14.23
C ASN A 91 3.76 5.26 13.81
N ALA A 92 3.84 5.56 12.51
CA ALA A 92 3.39 6.84 11.94
C ALA A 92 1.86 6.93 11.75
N GLY A 93 1.09 5.95 12.24
CA GLY A 93 -0.37 5.91 12.14
C GLY A 93 -0.89 5.66 10.72
N LYS A 94 -0.08 5.03 9.86
CA LYS A 94 -0.44 4.73 8.47
C LYS A 94 -0.91 3.29 8.32
N HIS A 95 -1.82 3.06 7.39
CA HIS A 95 -2.04 1.74 6.85
C HIS A 95 -0.85 1.33 5.98
N VAL A 96 -0.50 0.05 6.00
CA VAL A 96 0.59 -0.47 5.17
C VAL A 96 0.18 -1.77 4.47
N MET A 97 0.45 -1.84 3.17
CA MET A 97 0.32 -3.04 2.36
C MET A 97 1.71 -3.44 1.86
N VAL A 98 2.06 -4.71 2.05
CA VAL A 98 3.35 -5.24 1.62
C VAL A 98 3.16 -6.50 0.81
N GLU A 99 3.81 -6.54 -0.36
CA GLU A 99 3.89 -7.74 -1.18
C GLU A 99 4.73 -8.78 -0.45
N LYS A 100 4.22 -10.00 -0.31
CA LYS A 100 4.97 -11.04 0.40
C LYS A 100 6.03 -11.66 -0.51
N PRO A 101 7.13 -12.17 0.06
CA PRO A 101 7.91 -13.19 -0.61
C PRO A 101 7.05 -14.48 -0.68
N ASN A 102 6.53 -14.77 -1.87
CA ASN A 102 6.02 -16.08 -2.30
C ASN A 102 4.68 -16.61 -1.72
N VAL A 103 3.95 -15.87 -0.88
CA VAL A 103 2.51 -16.09 -0.52
C VAL A 103 1.85 -14.69 -0.40
N ARG A 104 0.63 -14.40 0.12
CA ARG A 104 0.16 -12.99 0.44
C ARG A 104 -0.14 -12.77 1.94
N HIS A 105 0.49 -11.83 2.67
CA HIS A 105 0.05 -11.38 4.02
C HIS A 105 -0.21 -9.90 3.87
N ALA A 106 -1.47 -9.50 3.96
CA ALA A 106 -1.81 -8.13 4.28
C ALA A 106 -1.67 -8.00 5.81
N VAL A 107 -0.84 -7.07 6.28
CA VAL A 107 -0.85 -6.67 7.69
C VAL A 107 -1.79 -5.48 7.80
N ARG A 108 -3.04 -5.76 8.18
CA ARG A 108 -4.03 -4.75 8.54
C ARG A 108 -3.72 -4.22 9.93
N LEU A 109 -3.94 -2.93 10.21
CA LEU A 109 -4.74 -2.48 11.36
C LEU A 109 -5.20 -0.99 11.25
N ILE A 110 -6.43 -0.80 11.76
CA ILE A 110 -7.25 0.40 12.09
C ILE A 110 -7.98 1.22 11.01
N GLY A 111 -9.16 0.73 10.58
CA GLY A 111 -10.32 1.60 10.28
C GLY A 111 -10.59 2.00 8.83
N GLY A 112 -11.47 1.25 8.14
CA GLY A 112 -12.39 1.86 7.17
C GLY A 112 -12.36 1.36 5.72
N ILE A 113 -11.25 0.78 5.23
CA ILE A 113 -11.28 0.09 3.92
C ILE A 113 -11.65 -1.37 4.20
N SER A 114 -12.82 -1.81 3.73
CA SER A 114 -13.18 -3.23 3.84
C SER A 114 -12.22 -4.04 2.98
N ASP A 115 -11.59 -5.06 3.57
CA ASP A 115 -10.69 -6.00 2.88
C ASP A 115 -11.33 -6.58 1.61
N GLU A 116 -12.67 -6.58 1.55
CA GLU A 116 -13.51 -7.05 0.46
C GLU A 116 -13.45 -6.16 -0.81
N LEU A 117 -13.33 -4.83 -0.67
CA LEU A 117 -13.19 -3.90 -1.81
C LEU A 117 -11.85 -4.09 -2.53
N PHE A 118 -10.78 -4.26 -1.75
CA PHE A 118 -9.43 -4.48 -2.28
C PHE A 118 -9.30 -5.89 -2.89
N HIS A 119 -9.85 -6.91 -2.21
CA HIS A 119 -9.79 -8.28 -2.71
C HIS A 119 -10.62 -8.46 -3.99
N SER A 120 -11.84 -7.91 -4.07
CA SER A 120 -12.72 -8.08 -5.23
C SER A 120 -12.20 -7.40 -6.51
N HIS A 121 -11.55 -6.23 -6.41
CA HIS A 121 -11.01 -5.52 -7.57
C HIS A 121 -9.68 -6.09 -8.08
N VAL A 122 -8.79 -6.52 -7.18
CA VAL A 122 -7.49 -7.09 -7.57
C VAL A 122 -7.62 -8.54 -8.03
N THR A 123 -8.47 -9.36 -7.39
CA THR A 123 -8.61 -10.78 -7.79
C THR A 123 -9.43 -11.00 -9.05
N ARG A 124 -10.44 -10.16 -9.34
CA ARG A 124 -11.25 -10.29 -10.58
C ARG A 124 -10.43 -10.18 -11.86
N LYS A 125 -9.29 -9.47 -11.86
CA LYS A 125 -8.46 -9.27 -13.06
C LYS A 125 -7.26 -10.20 -13.16
N ALA A 126 -6.88 -10.87 -12.06
CA ALA A 126 -5.72 -11.77 -12.00
C ALA A 126 -6.02 -13.24 -12.33
N GLY A 127 -7.26 -13.61 -12.69
CA GLY A 127 -7.59 -14.93 -13.24
C GLY A 127 -7.45 -16.13 -12.30
N ALA A 128 -7.17 -15.94 -11.00
CA ALA A 128 -6.98 -17.03 -10.04
C ALA A 128 -8.22 -17.21 -9.13
N PRO A 129 -8.77 -18.43 -9.00
CA PRO A 129 -9.94 -18.67 -8.16
C PRO A 129 -9.60 -18.56 -6.65
N PRO A 130 -10.53 -18.08 -5.82
CA PRO A 130 -10.31 -17.95 -4.38
C PRO A 130 -10.32 -19.33 -3.71
N ARG A 131 -9.19 -19.77 -3.13
CA ARG A 131 -9.14 -20.99 -2.32
C ARG A 131 -9.62 -20.70 -0.91
N ARG A 132 -10.66 -21.44 -0.49
CA ARG A 132 -11.46 -21.25 0.74
C ARG A 132 -10.78 -21.60 2.06
N GLU A 133 -9.54 -22.08 2.08
CA GLU A 133 -8.93 -22.70 3.29
C GLU A 133 -8.05 -21.76 4.14
N PHE A 134 -7.98 -20.47 3.84
CA PHE A 134 -7.02 -19.56 4.50
C PHE A 134 -7.46 -19.00 5.88
N TRP A 135 -8.62 -19.42 6.42
CA TRP A 135 -9.31 -18.71 7.50
C TRP A 135 -9.21 -19.28 8.93
N LEU A 136 -8.33 -20.25 9.21
CA LEU A 136 -8.31 -20.88 10.55
C LEU A 136 -7.20 -20.45 11.54
N HIS A 137 -6.18 -19.68 11.15
CA HIS A 137 -5.06 -19.40 12.08
C HIS A 137 -4.96 -17.97 12.63
N ALA A 138 -5.85 -17.05 12.27
CA ALA A 138 -5.81 -15.66 12.78
C ALA A 138 -6.66 -15.42 14.04
N ARG A 139 -7.01 -16.46 14.82
CA ARG A 139 -7.78 -16.36 16.08
C ARG A 139 -7.03 -16.87 17.32
N GLN A 140 -5.70 -16.86 17.34
CA GLN A 140 -4.93 -17.34 18.50
C GLN A 140 -4.00 -16.32 19.15
N PHE A 141 -4.14 -15.03 18.82
CA PHE A 141 -3.51 -13.96 19.62
C PHE A 141 -4.56 -12.92 19.98
N GLN A 142 -5.40 -13.29 20.95
CA GLN A 142 -6.03 -12.39 21.91
C GLN A 142 -5.50 -12.73 23.29
#